data_AF-A0A7K3HFU9-F1
#
_entry.id   AF-A0A7K3HFU9-F1
#
_cell.length_a   1.000
_cell.length_b   1.000
_cell.length_c   1.000
_cell.angle_alpha   90.00
_cell.angle_beta   90.00
_cell.angle_gamma   90.00
#
_symmetry.space_group_name_H-M   'P 1'
#
loop_
_entity.id
_entity.type
_entity.pdbx_description
1 polymer ?
#
loop_
_entity_poly.entity_id
_entity_poly.type
_entity_poly.pdbx_seq_one_letter_code
_entity_poly.pdbx_strand_id
1 'polypeptide(L)'
;MAAAWEQHALRHHGPDSAEAVHWLEVRADLARLAGDFGRSCELWLSAASARLGAGEPEDGRDLVAAVDRAHHCWEQLGDGDTARRLVSRLATLRHRVPGPRPGAVEALERRIETLGAVGAN
;
A
#
# COMPACT_ATOMS: atom_id res chain seq x y z
N MET A 1 14.09 -3.69 -15.17
CA MET A 1 15.08 -4.43 -14.36
C MET A 1 14.45 -5.00 -13.08
N ALA A 2 13.83 -4.19 -12.20
CA ALA A 2 13.18 -4.68 -10.98
C ALA A 2 12.11 -5.78 -11.18
N ALA A 3 11.27 -5.67 -12.22
CA ALA A 3 10.25 -6.69 -12.53
C ALA A 3 10.84 -8.07 -12.89
N ALA A 4 12.05 -8.12 -13.47
CA ALA A 4 12.71 -9.38 -13.79
C ALA A 4 13.25 -10.07 -12.53
N TRP A 5 13.70 -9.28 -11.55
CA TRP A 5 14.19 -9.78 -10.27
C TRP A 5 13.06 -10.25 -9.36
N GLU A 6 11.92 -9.57 -9.36
CA GLU A 6 10.71 -10.06 -8.69
C GLU A 6 10.27 -11.42 -9.24
N GLN A 7 10.17 -11.57 -10.57
CA GLN A 7 9.84 -12.87 -11.17
C GLN A 7 10.88 -13.95 -10.87
N HIS A 8 12.14 -13.57 -10.65
CA HIS A 8 13.15 -14.51 -10.16
C HIS A 8 12.87 -14.90 -8.71
N ALA A 9 12.68 -13.95 -7.80
CA ALA A 9 12.38 -14.21 -6.39
C ALA A 9 11.10 -15.04 -6.21
N LEU A 10 10.02 -14.71 -6.93
CA LEU A 10 8.76 -15.48 -6.91
C LEU A 10 8.95 -16.95 -7.29
N ARG A 11 9.79 -17.22 -8.30
CA ARG A 11 10.08 -18.58 -8.76
C ARG A 11 10.95 -19.38 -7.79
N HIS A 12 11.81 -18.71 -7.02
CA HIS A 12 12.78 -19.36 -6.15
C HIS A 12 12.34 -19.47 -4.68
N HIS A 13 11.52 -18.54 -4.21
CA HIS A 13 11.18 -18.40 -2.78
C HIS A 13 9.67 -18.35 -2.50
N GLY A 14 8.83 -18.18 -3.52
CA GLY A 14 7.38 -18.05 -3.38
C GLY A 14 6.92 -16.60 -3.10
N PRO A 15 5.60 -16.32 -3.24
CA PRO A 15 5.05 -14.96 -3.21
C PRO A 15 5.12 -14.24 -1.87
N ASP A 16 5.14 -14.99 -0.77
CA ASP A 16 5.17 -14.43 0.59
C ASP A 16 6.59 -14.40 1.19
N SER A 17 7.61 -14.71 0.38
CA SER A 17 9.00 -14.61 0.82
C SER A 17 9.45 -13.18 1.03
N ALA A 18 10.39 -12.98 1.96
CA ALA A 18 10.99 -11.67 2.20
C ALA A 18 11.62 -11.07 0.92
N GLU A 19 12.20 -11.91 0.07
CA GLU A 19 12.78 -11.52 -1.21
C GLU A 19 11.74 -11.07 -2.22
N ALA A 20 10.61 -11.78 -2.34
CA ALA A 20 9.52 -11.39 -3.23
C ALA A 20 8.89 -10.06 -2.76
N VAL A 21 8.66 -9.90 -1.46
CA VAL A 21 8.19 -8.66 -0.85
C VAL A 21 9.16 -7.52 -1.11
N HIS A 22 10.47 -7.73 -0.90
CA HIS A 22 11.47 -6.70 -1.13
C HIS A 22 11.45 -6.16 -2.57
N TRP A 23 11.31 -7.05 -3.56
CA TRP A 23 11.22 -6.60 -4.96
C TRP A 23 9.90 -5.88 -5.29
N LEU A 24 8.79 -6.22 -4.63
CA LEU A 24 7.54 -5.43 -4.72
C LEU A 24 7.75 -4.01 -4.20
N GLU A 25 8.45 -3.84 -3.07
CA GLU A 25 8.76 -2.54 -2.48
C GLU A 25 9.65 -1.70 -3.40
N VAL A 26 10.70 -2.30 -3.96
CA VAL A 26 11.56 -1.63 -4.95
C VAL A 26 10.75 -1.16 -6.16
N ARG A 27 9.84 -2.01 -6.68
CA ARG A 27 8.96 -1.62 -7.79
C ARG A 27 8.01 -0.48 -7.40
N ALA A 28 7.51 -0.48 -6.17
CA ALA A 28 6.63 0.56 -5.66
C ALA A 28 7.36 1.91 -5.62
N ASP A 29 8.58 1.93 -5.08
CA ASP A 29 9.41 3.13 -5.06
C ASP A 29 9.77 3.62 -6.46
N LEU A 30 10.09 2.74 -7.40
CA LEU A 30 10.34 3.12 -8.80
C LEU A 30 9.09 3.73 -9.46
N ALA A 31 7.91 3.18 -9.21
CA ALA A 31 6.66 3.75 -9.70
C ALA A 31 6.42 5.16 -9.13
N ARG A 32 6.65 5.35 -7.82
CA ARG A 32 6.57 6.66 -7.16
C ARG A 32 7.55 7.67 -7.77
N LEU A 33 8.81 7.27 -7.98
CA LEU A 33 9.83 8.12 -8.59
C LEU A 33 9.49 8.49 -10.04
N ALA A 34 8.76 7.64 -10.76
CA ALA A 34 8.23 7.93 -12.09
C ALA A 34 6.94 8.78 -12.08
N GLY A 35 6.42 9.15 -10.91
CA GLY A 35 5.17 9.90 -10.76
C GLY A 35 3.89 9.06 -10.86
N ASP A 36 4.01 7.74 -11.02
CA ASP A 36 2.86 6.83 -11.05
C ASP A 36 2.48 6.41 -9.62
N PHE A 37 1.83 7.34 -8.92
CA PHE A 37 1.37 7.14 -7.54
C PHE A 37 0.32 6.04 -7.43
N GLY A 38 -0.45 5.78 -8.49
CA GLY A 38 -1.49 4.74 -8.50
C GLY A 38 -0.86 3.37 -8.43
N ARG A 39 0.08 3.12 -9.33
CA ARG A 39 0.86 1.87 -9.34
C ARG A 39 1.71 1.72 -8.08
N SER A 40 2.30 2.80 -7.58
CA SER A 40 3.05 2.77 -6.31
C SER A 40 2.15 2.35 -5.14
N CYS A 41 0.97 2.95 -5.02
CA CYS A 41 0.00 2.61 -3.98
C CYS A 41 -0.41 1.13 -4.06
N GLU A 42 -0.76 0.63 -5.25
CA GLU A 42 -1.13 -0.78 -5.46
C GLU A 42 -0.02 -1.76 -5.03
N LEU A 43 1.23 -1.43 -5.32
CA LEU A 43 2.39 -2.26 -4.97
C LEU A 43 2.66 -2.23 -3.46
N TRP A 44 2.59 -1.07 -2.80
CA TRP A 44 2.73 -0.98 -1.35
C TRP A 44 1.62 -1.71 -0.60
N LEU A 45 0.36 -1.62 -1.07
CA LEU A 45 -0.76 -2.39 -0.50
C LEU A 45 -0.50 -3.91 -0.63
N SER A 46 0.15 -4.34 -1.72
CA SER A 46 0.48 -5.74 -1.97
C SER A 46 1.64 -6.23 -1.13
N ALA A 47 2.70 -5.43 -0.96
CA ALA A 47 3.79 -5.71 -0.03
C ALA A 47 3.28 -5.85 1.42
N ALA A 48 2.43 -4.92 1.88
CA ALA A 48 1.84 -4.99 3.22
C ALA A 48 0.95 -6.24 3.40
N SER A 49 0.17 -6.61 2.38
CA SER A 49 -0.68 -7.81 2.43
C SER A 49 0.16 -9.09 2.51
N ALA A 50 1.25 -9.17 1.75
CA ALA A 50 2.17 -10.31 1.75
C ALA A 50 2.90 -10.44 3.10
N ARG A 51 3.36 -9.33 3.69
CA ARG A 51 3.96 -9.30 5.04
C ARG A 51 3.02 -9.83 6.12
N LEU A 52 1.76 -9.40 6.09
CA LEU A 52 0.72 -9.95 6.98
C LEU A 52 0.48 -11.45 6.73
N GLY A 53 0.43 -11.88 5.47
CA GLY A 53 0.29 -13.29 5.10
C GLY A 53 1.47 -14.16 5.59
N ALA A 54 2.68 -13.59 5.60
CA ALA A 54 3.88 -14.21 6.13
C ALA A 54 3.96 -14.21 7.67
N GLY A 55 2.98 -13.61 8.36
CA GLY A 55 2.90 -13.58 9.83
C GLY A 55 3.71 -12.46 10.48
N GLU A 56 4.10 -11.42 9.75
CA GLU A 56 4.71 -10.23 10.35
C GLU A 56 3.72 -9.58 11.33
N PRO A 57 4.14 -9.20 12.55
CA PRO A 57 3.23 -8.62 13.54
C PRO A 57 2.68 -7.27 13.05
N GLU A 58 1.45 -6.94 13.46
CA GLU A 58 0.74 -5.73 13.01
C GLU A 58 1.44 -4.42 13.42
N ASP A 59 2.29 -4.45 14.45
CA ASP A 59 3.16 -3.35 14.88
C ASP A 59 4.61 -3.47 14.35
N GLY A 60 4.86 -4.46 13.49
CA GLY A 60 6.13 -4.69 12.83
C GLY A 60 6.56 -3.47 12.01
N ARG A 61 7.83 -3.07 12.18
CA ARG A 61 8.36 -1.84 11.58
C ARG A 61 8.15 -1.79 10.06
N ASP A 62 8.41 -2.88 9.36
CA ASP A 62 8.39 -2.88 7.90
C ASP A 62 6.95 -2.93 7.38
N LEU A 63 6.08 -3.71 8.00
CA LEU A 63 4.65 -3.68 7.73
C LEU A 63 4.04 -2.29 7.93
N VAL A 64 4.30 -1.64 9.07
CA VAL A 64 3.84 -0.26 9.34
C VAL A 64 4.37 0.68 8.26
N ALA A 65 5.65 0.58 7.92
CA ALA A 65 6.27 1.43 6.92
C ALA A 65 5.72 1.19 5.50
N ALA A 66 5.28 -0.02 5.17
CA ALA A 66 4.61 -0.34 3.91
C ALA A 66 3.21 0.29 3.84
N VAL A 67 2.41 0.17 4.91
CA VAL A 67 1.07 0.77 5.00
C VAL A 67 1.15 2.30 5.01
N ASP A 68 2.18 2.90 5.62
CA ASP A 68 2.46 4.34 5.57
C ASP A 68 2.76 4.84 4.16
N ARG A 69 3.60 4.11 3.41
CA ARG A 69 3.89 4.48 2.02
C ARG A 69 2.69 4.30 1.09
N ALA A 70 1.88 3.25 1.30
CA ALA A 70 0.62 3.08 0.58
C ALA A 70 -0.33 4.27 0.80
N HIS A 71 -0.52 4.66 2.06
CA HIS A 71 -1.36 5.80 2.43
C HIS A 71 -0.85 7.08 1.78
N HIS A 72 0.45 7.37 1.92
CA HIS A 72 1.05 8.56 1.30
C HIS A 72 0.83 8.59 -0.22
N CYS A 73 1.06 7.47 -0.92
CA CYS A 73 0.84 7.43 -2.38
C CYS A 73 -0.63 7.65 -2.75
N TRP A 74 -1.56 7.14 -1.94
CA TRP A 74 -2.99 7.36 -2.16
C TRP A 74 -3.41 8.82 -1.98
N GLU A 75 -2.86 9.53 -0.99
CA GLU A 75 -3.12 10.97 -0.80
C GLU A 75 -2.71 11.78 -2.05
N GLN A 76 -1.64 11.37 -2.73
CA GLN A 76 -1.17 12.01 -3.96
C GLN A 76 -2.09 11.81 -5.17
N LEU A 77 -3.05 10.87 -5.12
CA LEU A 77 -3.98 10.58 -6.23
C LEU A 77 -5.13 11.60 -6.35
N GLY A 78 -5.41 12.38 -5.30
CA GLY A 78 -6.57 13.27 -5.27
C GLY A 78 -7.91 12.51 -5.35
N ASP A 79 -8.92 13.12 -5.98
CA ASP A 79 -10.30 12.59 -6.05
C ASP A 79 -10.61 11.75 -7.31
N GLY A 80 -9.58 11.16 -7.94
CA GLY A 80 -9.73 10.37 -9.16
C GLY A 80 -10.25 8.94 -8.92
N ASP A 81 -10.65 8.26 -10.00
CA ASP A 81 -11.19 6.90 -9.93
C ASP A 81 -10.20 5.89 -9.34
N THR A 82 -8.90 6.08 -9.58
CA THR A 82 -7.87 5.23 -8.98
C THR A 82 -7.88 5.35 -7.44
N ALA A 83 -8.06 6.54 -6.89
CA ALA A 83 -8.17 6.72 -5.44
C ALA A 83 -9.40 5.96 -4.90
N ARG A 84 -10.55 6.07 -5.58
CA ARG A 84 -11.79 5.35 -5.21
C ARG A 84 -11.64 3.82 -5.28
N ARG A 85 -10.92 3.29 -6.28
CA ARG A 85 -10.70 1.84 -6.39
C ARG A 85 -9.81 1.29 -5.28
N LEU A 86 -8.82 2.05 -4.83
CA LEU A 86 -7.81 1.59 -3.85
C LEU A 86 -8.20 1.84 -2.40
N VAL A 87 -9.13 2.76 -2.15
CA VAL A 87 -9.46 3.24 -0.81
C VAL A 87 -9.96 2.15 0.12
N SER A 88 -10.77 1.20 -0.36
CA SER A 88 -11.30 0.12 0.48
C SER A 88 -10.18 -0.78 1.02
N ARG A 89 -9.24 -1.15 0.15
CA ARG A 89 -8.08 -1.98 0.51
C ARG A 89 -7.13 -1.23 1.45
N LEU A 90 -6.91 0.06 1.21
CA LEU A 90 -6.12 0.91 2.11
C LEU A 90 -6.76 1.01 3.50
N ALA A 91 -8.07 1.25 3.56
CA ALA A 91 -8.80 1.34 4.82
C ALA A 91 -8.69 0.04 5.63
N THR A 92 -8.91 -1.12 5.01
CA THR A 92 -8.77 -2.42 5.68
C THR A 92 -7.38 -2.60 6.29
N LEU A 93 -6.31 -2.30 5.55
CA LEU A 93 -4.94 -2.42 6.06
C LEU A 93 -4.66 -1.39 7.15
N ARG A 94 -5.13 -0.16 7.01
CA ARG A 94 -4.90 0.91 7.99
C ARG A 94 -5.65 0.69 9.30
N HIS A 95 -6.81 0.03 9.29
CA HIS A 95 -7.51 -0.36 10.52
C HIS A 95 -6.76 -1.46 11.30
N ARG A 96 -6.16 -2.43 10.59
CA ARG A 96 -5.30 -3.45 11.22
C ARG A 96 -3.96 -2.88 11.68
N VAL A 97 -3.39 -1.98 10.89
CA VAL A 97 -2.08 -1.38 11.10
C VAL A 97 -2.28 0.12 11.27
N PRO A 98 -2.79 0.59 12.43
CA PRO A 98 -3.03 2.01 12.66
C PRO A 98 -1.74 2.83 12.58
N GLY A 99 -0.62 2.21 12.95
CA GLY A 99 0.67 2.87 13.09
C GLY A 99 0.78 3.66 14.40
N PRO A 100 1.93 4.33 14.64
CA PRO A 100 2.21 4.99 15.91
C PRO A 100 1.50 6.34 16.08
N ARG A 101 0.89 6.89 15.01
CA ARG A 101 0.25 8.21 15.03
C ARG A 101 -1.24 8.06 15.35
N PRO A 102 -1.72 8.54 16.51
CA PRO A 102 -3.15 8.56 16.78
C PRO A 102 -3.86 9.47 15.77
N GLY A 103 -5.08 9.12 15.36
CA GLY A 103 -5.87 9.94 14.43
C GLY A 103 -5.70 9.59 12.94
N ALA A 104 -4.75 8.73 12.56
CA ALA A 104 -4.48 8.41 11.16
C ALA A 104 -5.63 7.64 10.48
N VAL A 105 -6.29 6.77 11.24
CA VAL A 105 -7.46 6.00 10.78
C VAL A 105 -8.64 6.95 10.61
N GLU A 106 -8.91 7.79 11.60
CA GLU A 106 -10.04 8.72 11.63
C GLU A 106 -9.88 9.82 10.58
N ALA A 107 -8.64 10.26 10.30
CA ALA A 107 -8.35 11.17 9.20
C ALA A 107 -8.59 10.52 7.84
N LEU A 108 -8.20 9.25 7.69
CA LEU A 108 -8.49 8.48 6.48
C LEU A 108 -10.01 8.35 6.30
N GLU A 109 -10.76 7.86 7.28
CA GLU A 109 -12.22 7.68 7.20
C GLU A 109 -12.94 8.97 6.78
N ARG A 110 -12.62 10.11 7.40
CA ARG A 110 -13.16 11.42 6.99
C ARG A 110 -12.84 11.76 5.54
N ARG A 111 -11.65 11.40 5.06
CA ARG A 111 -11.27 11.61 3.66
C ARG A 111 -12.06 10.71 2.71
N ILE A 112 -12.33 9.46 3.10
CA ILE A 112 -13.17 8.52 2.34
C ILE A 112 -14.59 9.08 2.19
N GLU A 113 -15.17 9.60 3.28
CA GLU A 113 -16.50 10.21 3.26
C GLU A 113 -16.57 11.36 2.25
N THR A 114 -15.60 12.26 2.27
CA THR A 114 -15.50 13.36 1.30
C THR A 114 -15.37 12.85 -0.14
N LEU A 115 -14.55 11.83 -0.38
CA LEU A 115 -14.39 11.20 -1.71
C LEU A 115 -15.69 10.58 -2.24
N GLY A 116 -16.48 9.96 -1.36
CA GLY A 116 -17.78 9.38 -1.68
C GLY A 116 -18.83 10.43 -1.97
N ALA A 117 -18.86 11.51 -1.20
CA ALA A 117 -19.78 12.64 -1.40
C ALA A 117 -19.55 13.36 -2.74
N VAL A 118 -18.29 13.51 -3.17
CA VAL A 118 -17.95 14.16 -4.46
C VAL A 118 -18.37 13.32 -5.68
N GLY A 119 -18.44 11.99 -5.57
CA GLY A 119 -18.86 11.11 -6.67
C GLY A 119 -20.37 10.94 -6.82
N ALA A 120 -21.16 11.42 -5.86
CA ALA A 120 -22.62 11.31 -5.84
C ALA A 120 -23.34 12.57 -6.38
N ASN A 121 -22.59 13.55 -6.86
CA ASN A 121 -23.05 14.86 -7.34
C ASN A 121 -22.68 15.05 -8.82
#